data_AF-B2TBF3-F1
#
_entry.id   AF-B2TBF3-F1
#
_cell.length_a   1.000
_cell.length_b   1.000
_cell.length_c   1.000
_cell.angle_alpha   90.00
_cell.angle_beta   90.00
_cell.angle_gamma   90.00
#
_symmetry.space_group_name_H-M   'P 1'
#
loop_
_entity.id
_entity.type
_entity.pdbx_description
1 polymer ?
#
loop_
_entity_poly.entity_id
_entity_poly.type
_entity_poly.pdbx_seq_one_letter_code
_entity_poly.pdbx_strand_id
1 'polypeptide(L)'
;MRRLRVFDAAIAARALERVTGREDAAQPAHAAQSTHAMQPTHAARSAHATQPTHAARSTHATQPTHAAQSTHATQPTHAAQSTHATQPSHAELPTTRAFPTTRRAWLASTAAAFAIATLAPCAHALTSTTASPDPDALSPQQSAAFRAWFVRIVDQQMRRGPTPRWTQRDCAGLVRFAVNETLRPHDTRWLRANGMTSLADTSSMPPELQLSASQRGIANRWTQLDGSTGAYASAIALIQRNSRFVSKDVNQALPGDLLFFDQGDDQHLMIWLDRYIAYHTGTVTPTDTGLRAVAVSDLMQWKDSRWQPLDGNPNFVGVFRLDFLTP
;
A
#
# COMPACT_ATOMS: atom_id res chain seq x y z
N MET A 1 -20.17 -34.90 10.60
CA MET A 1 -19.38 -33.84 11.27
C MET A 1 -19.50 -32.56 10.45
N ARG A 2 -20.15 -31.53 11.02
CA ARG A 2 -20.38 -30.20 10.41
C ARG A 2 -19.09 -29.37 10.46
N ARG A 3 -18.66 -28.78 9.33
CA ARG A 3 -17.71 -27.66 9.30
C ARG A 3 -18.48 -26.36 9.55
N LEU A 4 -18.16 -25.67 10.63
CA LEU A 4 -18.67 -24.34 10.95
C LEU A 4 -17.89 -23.31 10.12
N ARG A 5 -18.57 -22.62 9.19
CA ARG A 5 -18.15 -21.33 8.67
C ARG A 5 -18.60 -20.27 9.69
N VAL A 6 -17.69 -19.41 10.12
CA VAL A 6 -17.88 -18.36 11.13
C VAL A 6 -17.07 -17.18 10.61
N PHE A 7 -17.53 -15.95 10.41
CA PHE A 7 -18.84 -15.31 10.48
C PHE A 7 -18.66 -14.02 9.65
N ASP A 8 -19.53 -13.82 8.67
CA ASP A 8 -19.67 -12.57 7.91
C ASP A 8 -21.12 -12.08 8.15
N ALA A 9 -21.34 -10.76 8.12
CA ALA A 9 -22.65 -10.07 8.18
C ALA A 9 -23.23 -9.55 9.53
N ALA A 10 -22.44 -8.99 10.47
CA ALA A 10 -23.04 -8.35 11.66
C ALA A 10 -22.59 -6.94 12.06
N ILE A 11 -21.66 -6.26 11.36
CA ILE A 11 -21.17 -4.92 11.77
C ILE A 11 -21.56 -3.77 10.84
N ALA A 12 -22.25 -4.03 9.72
CA ALA A 12 -22.66 -2.97 8.77
C ALA A 12 -24.07 -2.37 8.99
N ALA A 13 -24.83 -2.81 10.01
CA ALA A 13 -26.25 -2.43 10.15
C ALA A 13 -26.59 -1.54 11.36
N ARG A 14 -25.62 -0.82 11.97
CA ARG A 14 -25.90 0.01 13.16
C ARG A 14 -25.32 1.41 13.17
N ALA A 15 -25.19 2.04 12.01
CA ALA A 15 -24.79 3.45 11.89
C ALA A 15 -25.85 4.36 11.23
N LEU A 16 -27.12 3.93 11.11
CA LEU A 16 -28.17 4.72 10.43
C LEU A 16 -29.50 4.88 11.18
N GLU A 17 -29.52 4.71 12.51
CA GLU A 17 -30.73 4.89 13.31
C GLU A 17 -30.45 5.60 14.64
N ARG A 18 -29.97 6.84 14.58
CA ARG A 18 -30.17 7.84 15.64
C ARG A 18 -30.12 9.23 15.03
N VAL A 19 -31.23 9.68 14.46
CA VAL A 19 -31.70 11.08 14.43
C VAL A 19 -33.12 11.00 13.86
N THR A 20 -34.06 11.64 14.56
CA THR A 20 -35.52 11.70 14.34
C THR A 20 -36.36 10.59 15.02
N GLY A 21 -36.66 10.83 16.28
CA GLY A 21 -37.77 10.19 16.99
C GLY A 21 -38.31 11.16 18.04
N ARG A 22 -39.36 11.92 17.69
CA ARG A 22 -40.31 12.49 18.65
C ARG A 22 -41.63 12.85 17.93
N GLU A 23 -42.69 12.13 18.33
CA GLU A 23 -44.12 12.51 18.52
C GLU A 23 -44.77 13.41 17.43
N ASP A 24 -45.84 13.01 16.72
CA ASP A 24 -47.20 12.86 17.26
C ASP A 24 -48.13 11.98 16.40
N ALA A 25 -49.13 11.41 17.06
CA ALA A 25 -50.20 10.60 16.51
C ALA A 25 -51.44 11.43 16.11
N ALA A 26 -52.04 11.14 14.94
CA ALA A 26 -53.47 11.36 14.65
C ALA A 26 -53.94 10.48 13.47
N GLN A 27 -55.08 9.80 13.65
CA GLN A 27 -55.75 8.89 12.72
C GLN A 27 -56.66 9.63 11.69
N PRO A 28 -57.26 8.94 10.68
CA PRO A 28 -57.37 9.43 9.31
C PRO A 28 -58.79 9.82 8.88
N ALA A 29 -58.92 10.49 7.73
CA ALA A 29 -60.21 10.64 7.04
C ALA A 29 -60.09 10.82 5.51
N HIS A 30 -60.89 10.01 4.81
CA HIS A 30 -61.46 10.16 3.46
C HIS A 30 -60.66 9.82 2.19
N ALA A 31 -61.32 8.93 1.45
CA ALA A 31 -61.04 8.37 0.14
C ALA A 31 -61.34 9.35 -1.00
N ALA A 32 -60.64 9.16 -2.12
CA ALA A 32 -61.21 9.32 -3.45
C ALA A 32 -60.56 8.30 -4.40
N GLN A 33 -61.42 7.50 -5.03
CA GLN A 33 -61.11 6.46 -6.01
C GLN A 33 -60.63 7.09 -7.32
N SER A 34 -59.73 6.41 -8.04
CA SER A 34 -59.74 6.48 -9.50
C SER A 34 -59.30 5.15 -10.10
N THR A 35 -60.23 4.58 -10.83
CA THR A 35 -60.17 3.39 -11.68
C THR A 35 -59.30 3.64 -12.92
N HIS A 36 -58.48 2.67 -13.32
CA HIS A 36 -58.46 2.08 -14.67
C HIS A 36 -57.30 1.08 -14.80
N ALA A 37 -57.68 -0.20 -14.88
CA ALA A 37 -56.83 -1.28 -15.36
C ALA A 37 -56.87 -1.31 -16.89
N MET A 38 -55.71 -1.49 -17.53
CA MET A 38 -55.62 -2.01 -18.89
C MET A 38 -54.78 -3.29 -18.88
N GLN A 39 -55.40 -4.34 -19.38
CA GLN A 39 -54.95 -5.73 -19.47
C GLN A 39 -54.09 -5.91 -20.74
N PRO A 40 -53.06 -6.79 -20.76
CA PRO A 40 -52.27 -7.03 -21.96
C PRO A 40 -52.94 -8.06 -22.88
N THR A 41 -52.99 -7.77 -24.18
CA THR A 41 -53.56 -8.62 -25.23
C THR A 41 -52.47 -9.37 -26.00
N HIS A 42 -52.54 -10.70 -25.92
CA HIS A 42 -52.07 -11.80 -26.80
C HIS A 42 -50.79 -11.74 -27.67
N ALA A 43 -50.12 -12.90 -27.62
CA ALA A 43 -48.96 -13.34 -28.39
C ALA A 43 -49.22 -13.60 -29.88
N ALA A 44 -48.18 -13.46 -30.70
CA ALA A 44 -48.05 -14.09 -32.01
C ALA A 44 -46.79 -14.97 -32.04
N ARG A 45 -47.00 -16.26 -32.33
CA ARG A 45 -45.96 -17.23 -32.73
C ARG A 45 -45.44 -16.86 -34.12
N SER A 46 -44.14 -17.02 -34.34
CA SER A 46 -43.63 -17.42 -35.66
C SER A 46 -42.46 -18.38 -35.50
N ALA A 47 -42.56 -19.50 -36.21
CA ALA A 47 -41.59 -20.55 -36.35
C ALA A 47 -40.92 -20.42 -37.72
N HIS A 48 -39.59 -20.36 -37.78
CA HIS A 48 -38.77 -21.24 -38.64
C HIS A 48 -37.28 -20.93 -38.50
N ALA A 49 -36.51 -21.99 -38.66
CA ALA A 49 -35.09 -22.11 -38.37
C ALA A 49 -34.22 -21.82 -39.60
N THR A 50 -32.98 -21.41 -39.33
CA THR A 50 -31.84 -21.65 -40.24
C THR A 50 -30.62 -22.02 -39.41
N GLN A 51 -30.12 -23.24 -39.63
CA GLN A 51 -28.82 -23.74 -39.16
C GLN A 51 -27.67 -22.90 -39.70
N PRO A 52 -26.51 -22.87 -39.00
CA PRO A 52 -25.22 -22.87 -39.66
C PRO A 52 -24.54 -24.23 -39.51
N THR A 53 -24.23 -24.81 -40.67
CA THR A 53 -23.36 -25.98 -40.85
C THR A 53 -21.95 -25.50 -41.16
N HIS A 54 -20.96 -26.18 -40.57
CA HIS A 54 -19.51 -26.21 -40.82
C HIS A 54 -18.57 -25.50 -39.84
N ALA A 55 -17.73 -26.38 -39.30
CA ALA A 55 -16.65 -26.21 -38.36
C ALA A 55 -15.37 -25.63 -38.99
N ALA A 56 -14.57 -24.97 -38.16
CA ALA A 56 -13.12 -24.96 -38.30
C ALA A 56 -12.52 -25.49 -36.98
N ARG A 57 -11.72 -26.56 -37.11
CA ARG A 57 -10.91 -27.18 -36.06
C ARG A 57 -9.89 -26.17 -35.49
N SER A 58 -9.68 -26.21 -34.19
CA SER A 58 -8.31 -26.21 -33.67
C SER A 58 -8.23 -27.06 -32.40
N THR A 59 -7.42 -28.09 -32.50
CA THR A 59 -7.03 -29.05 -31.48
C THR A 59 -5.87 -28.48 -30.67
N HIS A 60 -6.01 -28.39 -29.34
CA HIS A 60 -4.99 -28.81 -28.37
C HIS A 60 -5.56 -28.71 -26.94
N ALA A 61 -6.05 -29.84 -26.46
CA ALA A 61 -6.25 -30.10 -25.04
C ALA A 61 -5.09 -30.99 -24.58
N THR A 62 -4.32 -30.53 -23.60
CA THR A 62 -3.46 -31.41 -22.80
C THR A 62 -4.01 -31.35 -21.38
N GLN A 63 -4.65 -32.44 -21.00
CA GLN A 63 -5.10 -32.78 -19.66
C GLN A 63 -3.87 -33.12 -18.79
N PRO A 64 -3.90 -32.89 -17.47
CA PRO A 64 -3.13 -33.74 -16.56
C PRO A 64 -4.07 -34.56 -15.68
N THR A 65 -3.89 -35.88 -15.77
CA THR A 65 -4.50 -36.89 -14.93
C THR A 65 -3.45 -37.43 -13.95
N HIS A 66 -3.83 -37.55 -12.68
CA HIS A 66 -3.23 -38.32 -11.57
C HIS A 66 -1.93 -37.88 -10.87
N ALA A 67 -2.14 -37.48 -9.60
CA ALA A 67 -1.54 -37.98 -8.36
C ALA A 67 -0.08 -38.46 -8.34
N ALA A 68 0.73 -37.77 -7.52
CA ALA A 68 1.79 -38.39 -6.73
C ALA A 68 1.62 -37.98 -5.26
N GLN A 69 1.46 -39.00 -4.40
CA GLN A 69 1.60 -38.90 -2.95
C GLN A 69 3.01 -38.43 -2.63
N SER A 70 3.16 -37.52 -1.66
CA SER A 70 4.45 -37.26 -1.02
C SER A 70 4.37 -37.69 0.44
N THR A 71 5.08 -38.77 0.72
CA THR A 71 5.41 -39.33 2.02
C THR A 71 6.47 -38.49 2.71
N HIS A 72 6.26 -38.25 4.02
CA HIS A 72 7.23 -37.93 5.07
C HIS A 72 8.26 -36.81 4.83
N ALA A 73 8.12 -35.72 5.59
CA ALA A 73 9.25 -34.95 6.05
C ALA A 73 9.20 -34.85 7.59
N THR A 74 10.19 -35.50 8.20
CA THR A 74 10.52 -35.54 9.62
C THR A 74 10.99 -34.17 10.10
N GLN A 75 10.61 -33.83 11.31
CA GLN A 75 11.11 -32.74 12.15
C GLN A 75 12.65 -32.76 12.26
N PRO A 76 13.33 -31.62 12.43
CA PRO A 76 14.58 -31.59 13.16
C PRO A 76 14.43 -30.80 14.47
N THR A 77 14.72 -31.50 15.56
CA THR A 77 15.02 -30.93 16.88
C THR A 77 16.53 -31.06 17.10
N HIS A 78 17.12 -30.01 17.70
CA HIS A 78 18.44 -29.90 18.35
C HIS A 78 19.68 -29.48 17.54
N ALA A 79 20.09 -28.24 17.84
CA ALA A 79 21.40 -27.80 18.35
C ALA A 79 22.67 -28.59 18.01
N ALA A 80 23.65 -27.88 17.44
CA ALA A 80 25.07 -28.10 17.70
C ALA A 80 25.78 -26.74 17.78
N GLN A 81 26.42 -26.51 18.93
CA GLN A 81 27.42 -25.47 19.16
C GLN A 81 28.64 -25.72 18.27
N SER A 82 29.28 -24.64 17.80
CA SER A 82 30.72 -24.69 17.59
C SER A 82 31.36 -23.31 17.79
N THR A 83 32.58 -23.41 18.28
CA THR A 83 33.37 -22.47 19.06
C THR A 83 34.46 -21.78 18.24
N HIS A 84 34.88 -20.61 18.75
CA HIS A 84 36.17 -19.92 18.58
C HIS A 84 36.58 -19.34 17.22
N ALA A 85 36.71 -18.02 17.19
CA ALA A 85 37.98 -17.35 16.86
C ALA A 85 37.89 -15.83 17.14
N THR A 86 38.47 -15.34 18.26
CA THR A 86 38.96 -13.95 18.34
C THR A 86 39.98 -13.79 19.47
N GLN A 87 41.25 -13.54 19.15
CA GLN A 87 42.17 -12.59 19.82
C GLN A 87 43.47 -12.49 19.01
N PRO A 88 44.15 -11.31 19.02
CA PRO A 88 45.05 -10.90 20.10
C PRO A 88 44.72 -9.49 20.63
N SER A 89 44.66 -9.27 21.94
CA SER A 89 45.71 -9.18 22.98
C SER A 89 46.06 -7.72 23.26
N HIS A 90 45.69 -7.30 24.47
CA HIS A 90 45.88 -5.99 25.06
C HIS A 90 47.37 -5.67 25.30
N ALA A 91 47.65 -4.37 25.24
CA ALA A 91 48.89 -3.75 25.66
C ALA A 91 49.00 -3.71 27.19
N GLU A 92 50.20 -4.01 27.70
CA GLU A 92 50.56 -3.75 29.10
C GLU A 92 51.98 -3.16 29.13
N LEU A 93 52.10 -1.98 29.76
CA LEU A 93 53.35 -1.35 30.17
C LEU A 93 53.79 -1.93 31.51
N PRO A 94 55.10 -1.98 31.78
CA PRO A 94 55.54 -1.31 33.00
C PRO A 94 56.81 -0.48 32.84
N THR A 95 56.84 0.58 33.64
CA THR A 95 57.96 1.48 33.91
C THR A 95 58.92 0.83 34.92
N THR A 96 60.25 0.90 34.72
CA THR A 96 61.24 1.53 35.64
C THR A 96 62.70 1.07 35.42
N ARG A 97 63.57 2.08 35.31
CA ARG A 97 65.02 2.24 35.66
C ARG A 97 65.90 1.00 35.91
N ALA A 98 67.08 0.97 35.27
CA ALA A 98 68.39 1.24 35.89
C ALA A 98 69.59 1.08 34.90
N PHE A 99 70.54 2.02 34.93
CA PHE A 99 71.92 1.94 34.40
C PHE A 99 72.81 1.16 35.43
N PRO A 100 74.03 0.62 35.14
CA PRO A 100 75.11 1.34 34.44
C PRO A 100 76.21 0.55 33.64
N THR A 101 77.08 1.32 32.94
CA THR A 101 78.53 1.12 32.64
C THR A 101 78.97 -0.12 31.80
N THR A 102 79.86 -0.10 30.79
CA THR A 102 80.94 0.84 30.39
C THR A 102 81.51 0.52 28.98
N ARG A 103 82.05 1.56 28.32
CA ARG A 103 83.24 1.62 27.41
C ARG A 103 83.28 0.90 26.04
N ARG A 104 83.18 1.69 24.96
CA ARG A 104 84.29 2.17 24.08
C ARG A 104 83.62 2.92 22.90
N ALA A 105 83.58 4.26 22.95
CA ALA A 105 84.48 5.14 22.20
C ALA A 105 84.45 4.89 20.69
N TRP A 106 83.83 5.79 19.91
CA TRP A 106 84.47 6.56 18.82
C TRP A 106 83.53 7.69 18.38
N LEU A 107 84.14 8.86 18.14
CA LEU A 107 83.54 10.15 17.81
C LEU A 107 83.07 10.21 16.35
N ALA A 108 81.95 10.89 16.08
CA ALA A 108 81.86 11.93 15.03
C ALA A 108 80.44 12.55 14.97
N SER A 109 80.37 13.77 15.49
CA SER A 109 79.59 14.94 15.08
C SER A 109 78.37 14.78 14.15
N THR A 110 77.21 15.08 14.76
CA THR A 110 76.09 15.89 14.26
C THR A 110 76.19 16.46 12.83
N ALA A 111 75.31 15.99 11.95
CA ALA A 111 74.70 16.80 10.91
C ALA A 111 73.18 16.69 11.04
N ALA A 112 72.54 17.84 11.06
CA ALA A 112 71.17 18.05 11.47
C ALA A 112 70.16 17.67 10.40
N ALA A 113 68.95 17.38 10.91
CA ALA A 113 67.66 17.67 10.29
C ALA A 113 67.32 16.93 9.00
N PHE A 114 66.79 15.72 9.21
CA PHE A 114 65.46 15.28 8.76
C PHE A 114 65.02 15.70 7.36
N ALA A 115 64.97 14.67 6.51
CA ALA A 115 64.27 14.60 5.25
C ALA A 115 62.94 15.38 5.25
N ILE A 116 62.82 16.27 4.27
CA ILE A 116 61.59 16.97 3.91
C ILE A 116 60.55 15.92 3.52
N ALA A 117 59.59 15.74 4.43
CA ALA A 117 58.18 15.42 4.22
C ALA A 117 57.82 14.90 2.81
N THR A 118 57.93 13.58 2.63
CA THR A 118 56.90 12.87 1.88
C THR A 118 55.63 12.86 2.74
N LEU A 119 54.46 12.98 2.09
CA LEU A 119 53.08 12.96 2.63
C LEU A 119 52.34 14.30 2.57
N ALA A 120 51.85 14.62 1.38
CA ALA A 120 50.48 15.10 1.21
C ALA A 120 49.83 14.23 0.13
N PRO A 121 48.51 13.90 0.16
CA PRO A 121 47.49 14.23 1.15
C PRO A 121 46.65 13.02 1.61
N CYS A 122 46.61 12.71 2.91
CA CYS A 122 45.50 11.92 3.48
C CYS A 122 44.33 12.88 3.76
N ALA A 123 43.67 13.35 2.70
CA ALA A 123 42.49 14.21 2.81
C ALA A 123 41.32 13.70 1.95
N HIS A 124 41.20 12.39 1.74
CA HIS A 124 40.07 11.80 1.01
C HIS A 124 39.56 10.54 1.72
N ALA A 125 38.67 10.70 2.70
CA ALA A 125 37.74 9.64 3.10
C ALA A 125 36.58 10.16 3.97
N LEU A 126 35.98 11.30 3.62
CA LEU A 126 34.58 11.61 3.95
C LEU A 126 33.92 12.24 2.72
N THR A 127 34.11 11.64 1.55
CA THR A 127 33.12 11.81 0.49
C THR A 127 31.90 11.04 0.96
N SER A 128 30.92 11.77 1.51
CA SER A 128 29.53 11.36 1.50
C SER A 128 29.27 10.78 0.12
N THR A 129 29.09 9.46 0.02
CA THR A 129 28.46 8.90 -1.17
C THR A 129 27.07 9.49 -1.15
N THR A 130 26.89 10.64 -1.79
CA THR A 130 25.58 11.13 -2.15
C THR A 130 25.06 10.07 -3.10
N ALA A 131 24.32 9.11 -2.56
CA ALA A 131 23.61 8.14 -3.36
C ALA A 131 22.89 8.93 -4.45
N SER A 132 23.12 8.57 -5.71
CA SER A 132 22.43 9.23 -6.81
C SER A 132 20.94 9.26 -6.48
N PRO A 133 20.29 10.45 -6.57
CA PRO A 133 18.88 10.56 -6.21
C PRO A 133 18.09 9.54 -7.04
N ASP A 134 17.24 8.77 -6.36
CA ASP A 134 16.34 7.82 -6.99
C ASP A 134 15.56 8.55 -8.11
N PRO A 135 15.69 8.14 -9.39
CA PRO A 135 15.04 8.82 -10.50
C PRO A 135 13.50 8.77 -10.44
N ASP A 136 12.95 7.91 -9.59
CA ASP A 136 11.52 7.78 -9.34
C ASP A 136 11.06 8.56 -8.09
N ALA A 137 11.97 9.04 -7.24
CA ALA A 137 11.59 9.88 -6.11
C ALA A 137 11.00 11.21 -6.58
N LEU A 138 9.85 11.56 -6.01
CA LEU A 138 9.19 12.84 -6.22
C LEU A 138 9.82 13.90 -5.31
N SER A 139 10.00 15.12 -5.80
CA SER A 139 10.38 16.28 -4.97
C SER A 139 9.30 16.59 -3.91
N PRO A 140 9.60 17.39 -2.87
CA PRO A 140 8.58 17.74 -1.87
C PRO A 140 7.35 18.41 -2.47
N GLN A 141 7.53 19.27 -3.47
CA GLN A 141 6.43 19.92 -4.19
C GLN A 141 5.62 18.91 -5.02
N GLN A 142 6.29 17.98 -5.73
CA GLN A 142 5.62 16.91 -6.47
C GLN A 142 4.86 15.98 -5.52
N SER A 143 5.42 15.66 -4.36
CA SER A 143 4.80 14.81 -3.33
C SER A 143 3.56 15.46 -2.72
N ALA A 144 3.59 16.76 -2.44
CA ALA A 144 2.43 17.51 -1.97
C ALA A 144 1.30 17.52 -3.02
N ALA A 145 1.63 17.80 -4.29
CA ALA A 145 0.65 17.75 -5.38
C ALA A 145 0.09 16.34 -5.58
N PHE A 146 0.95 15.31 -5.53
CA PHE A 146 0.56 13.90 -5.62
C PHE A 146 -0.46 13.56 -4.53
N ARG A 147 -0.17 13.87 -3.27
CA ARG A 147 -1.07 13.56 -2.14
C ARG A 147 -2.43 14.21 -2.32
N ALA A 148 -2.45 15.49 -2.73
CA ALA A 148 -3.68 16.22 -2.94
C ALA A 148 -4.54 15.58 -4.06
N TRP A 149 -3.94 15.20 -5.19
CA TRP A 149 -4.64 14.51 -6.27
C TRP A 149 -5.07 13.09 -5.87
N PHE A 150 -4.18 12.33 -5.24
CA PHE A 150 -4.44 10.96 -4.80
C PHE A 150 -5.64 10.89 -3.85
N VAL A 151 -5.64 11.71 -2.80
CA VAL A 151 -6.75 11.81 -1.84
C VAL A 151 -8.03 12.22 -2.54
N ARG A 152 -7.98 13.22 -3.44
CA ARG A 152 -9.14 13.69 -4.19
C ARG A 152 -9.74 12.62 -5.09
N ILE A 153 -8.90 11.83 -5.78
CA ILE A 153 -9.34 10.75 -6.66
C ILE A 153 -10.06 9.66 -5.85
N VAL A 154 -9.48 9.26 -4.70
CA VAL A 154 -10.10 8.27 -3.81
C VAL A 154 -11.44 8.79 -3.28
N ASP A 155 -11.46 10.02 -2.77
CA ASP A 155 -12.66 10.71 -2.28
C ASP A 155 -13.75 10.82 -3.35
N GLN A 156 -13.37 11.02 -4.61
CA GLN A 156 -14.31 11.00 -5.73
C GLN A 156 -14.92 9.61 -5.99
N GLN A 157 -14.12 8.54 -5.89
CA GLN A 157 -14.67 7.17 -5.97
C GLN A 157 -15.65 6.90 -4.83
N MET A 158 -15.38 7.45 -3.63
CA MET A 158 -16.28 7.31 -2.48
C MET A 158 -17.62 8.02 -2.69
N ARG A 159 -17.59 9.27 -3.19
CA ARG A 159 -18.81 10.07 -3.36
C ARG A 159 -19.67 9.67 -4.54
N ARG A 160 -19.05 9.44 -5.69
CA ARG A 160 -19.79 9.18 -6.95
C ARG A 160 -19.89 7.69 -7.29
N GLY A 161 -19.29 6.87 -6.45
CA GLY A 161 -19.13 5.46 -6.71
C GLY A 161 -17.95 5.19 -7.65
N PRO A 162 -17.62 3.90 -7.78
CA PRO A 162 -16.43 3.49 -8.52
C PRO A 162 -16.58 3.71 -10.03
N THR A 163 -15.58 4.33 -10.66
CA THR A 163 -15.57 4.50 -12.12
C THR A 163 -15.49 3.15 -12.86
N PRO A 164 -15.97 3.06 -14.11
CA PRO A 164 -15.89 1.83 -14.91
C PRO A 164 -14.45 1.37 -15.23
N ARG A 165 -13.48 2.29 -15.17
CA ARG A 165 -12.07 2.02 -15.49
C ARG A 165 -11.33 1.34 -14.34
N TRP A 166 -11.83 1.50 -13.11
CA TRP A 166 -11.32 0.74 -11.98
C TRP A 166 -11.91 -0.66 -12.02
N THR A 167 -11.15 -1.64 -12.51
CA THR A 167 -11.61 -3.02 -12.67
C THR A 167 -11.20 -3.94 -11.52
N GLN A 168 -10.11 -3.60 -10.81
CA GLN A 168 -9.55 -4.39 -9.73
C GLN A 168 -10.14 -3.97 -8.39
N ARG A 169 -11.35 -4.47 -8.10
CA ARG A 169 -12.17 -4.08 -6.94
C ARG A 169 -11.70 -4.75 -5.65
N ASP A 170 -10.54 -4.33 -5.16
CA ASP A 170 -9.98 -4.75 -3.88
C ASP A 170 -9.20 -3.60 -3.21
N CYS A 171 -8.71 -3.81 -1.98
CA CYS A 171 -8.02 -2.78 -1.19
C CYS A 171 -6.74 -2.27 -1.89
N ALA A 172 -5.89 -3.18 -2.36
CA ALA A 172 -4.68 -2.84 -3.11
C ALA A 172 -4.99 -2.23 -4.49
N GLY A 173 -6.08 -2.66 -5.12
CA GLY A 173 -6.56 -2.20 -6.40
C GLY A 173 -7.06 -0.76 -6.34
N LEU A 174 -7.69 -0.34 -5.23
CA LEU A 174 -8.03 1.07 -4.99
C LEU A 174 -6.77 1.95 -4.93
N VAL A 175 -5.74 1.54 -4.19
CA VAL A 175 -4.46 2.26 -4.13
C VAL A 175 -3.83 2.33 -5.52
N ARG A 176 -3.66 1.20 -6.20
CA ARG A 176 -3.02 1.16 -7.52
C ARG A 176 -3.79 1.98 -8.56
N PHE A 177 -5.12 1.93 -8.53
CA PHE A 177 -5.95 2.78 -9.37
C PHE A 177 -5.68 4.26 -9.08
N ALA A 178 -5.79 4.69 -7.82
CA ALA A 178 -5.59 6.08 -7.45
C ALA A 178 -4.17 6.58 -7.76
N VAL A 179 -3.12 5.77 -7.54
CA VAL A 179 -1.75 6.11 -7.93
C VAL A 179 -1.63 6.25 -9.45
N ASN A 180 -2.10 5.27 -10.22
CA ASN A 180 -2.06 5.32 -11.68
C ASN A 180 -2.81 6.52 -12.24
N GLU A 181 -3.95 6.89 -11.65
CA GLU A 181 -4.72 8.06 -12.06
C GLU A 181 -4.03 9.37 -11.67
N THR A 182 -3.38 9.44 -10.51
CA THR A 182 -2.65 10.63 -10.04
C THR A 182 -1.42 10.95 -10.91
N LEU A 183 -0.76 9.94 -11.46
CA LEU A 183 0.45 10.11 -12.28
C LEU A 183 0.13 10.46 -13.75
N ARG A 184 -1.14 10.44 -14.15
CA ARG A 184 -1.57 10.84 -15.49
C ARG A 184 -1.68 12.35 -15.61
N PRO A 185 -1.56 12.91 -16.82
CA PRO A 185 -1.95 14.30 -17.06
C PRO A 185 -3.44 14.51 -16.76
N HIS A 186 -3.78 15.52 -15.95
CA HIS A 186 -5.17 15.82 -15.57
C HIS A 186 -5.84 16.80 -16.53
N ASP A 187 -5.86 16.46 -17.82
CA ASP A 187 -6.51 17.28 -18.84
C ASP A 187 -8.06 17.25 -18.75
N THR A 188 -8.73 18.09 -19.56
CA THR A 188 -10.20 18.18 -19.58
C THR A 188 -10.88 16.84 -19.90
N ARG A 189 -10.25 15.97 -20.71
CA ARG A 189 -10.80 14.65 -21.02
C ARG A 189 -10.71 13.74 -19.80
N TRP A 190 -9.59 13.76 -19.10
CA TRP A 190 -9.38 13.02 -17.86
C TRP A 190 -10.35 13.47 -16.76
N LEU A 191 -10.54 14.77 -16.58
CA LEU A 191 -11.49 15.32 -15.60
C LEU A 191 -12.93 14.82 -15.88
N ARG A 192 -13.33 14.83 -17.15
CA ARG A 192 -14.65 14.32 -17.58
C ARG A 192 -14.80 12.82 -17.33
N ALA A 193 -13.74 12.04 -17.62
CA ALA A 193 -13.72 10.60 -17.38
C ALA A 193 -13.73 10.23 -15.88
N ASN A 194 -13.39 11.16 -14.99
CA ASN A 194 -13.45 11.00 -13.54
C ASN A 194 -14.63 11.74 -12.89
N GLY A 195 -15.54 12.31 -13.70
CA GLY A 195 -16.71 13.04 -13.20
C GLY A 195 -16.36 14.28 -12.38
N MET A 196 -15.20 14.89 -12.62
CA MET A 196 -14.69 16.08 -11.93
C MET A 196 -14.87 17.34 -12.79
N THR A 197 -16.09 17.58 -13.24
CA THR A 197 -16.42 18.70 -14.14
C THR A 197 -17.42 19.69 -13.54
N SER A 198 -17.91 19.46 -12.32
CA SER A 198 -18.79 20.44 -11.68
C SER A 198 -18.01 21.68 -11.22
N LEU A 199 -18.69 22.82 -11.09
CA LEU A 199 -18.09 24.05 -10.55
C LEU A 199 -17.48 23.83 -9.17
N ALA A 200 -18.13 23.04 -8.32
CA ALA A 200 -17.60 22.65 -7.01
C ALA A 200 -16.30 21.83 -7.14
N ASP A 201 -16.21 20.98 -8.17
CA ASP A 201 -15.01 20.20 -8.43
C ASP A 201 -13.84 21.10 -8.89
N THR A 202 -14.11 22.02 -9.83
CA THR A 202 -13.06 22.83 -10.45
C THR A 202 -12.54 23.98 -9.59
N SER A 203 -13.33 24.45 -8.62
CA SER A 203 -12.97 25.58 -7.74
C SER A 203 -11.83 25.30 -6.76
N SER A 204 -11.44 24.03 -6.59
CA SER A 204 -10.42 23.60 -5.61
C SER A 204 -9.51 22.48 -6.14
N MET A 205 -9.17 22.52 -7.44
CA MET A 205 -8.28 21.51 -8.00
C MET A 205 -6.85 21.68 -7.48
N PRO A 206 -6.16 20.58 -7.12
CA PRO A 206 -4.75 20.64 -6.81
C PRO A 206 -3.93 21.13 -8.03
N PRO A 207 -2.73 21.69 -7.83
CA PRO A 207 -1.85 22.05 -8.92
C PRO A 207 -1.47 20.82 -9.75
N GLU A 208 -1.23 21.00 -11.05
CA GLU A 208 -0.86 19.90 -11.93
C GLU A 208 0.50 19.30 -11.58
N LEU A 209 0.62 17.98 -11.67
CA LEU A 209 1.87 17.26 -11.41
C LEU A 209 2.85 17.41 -12.58
N GLN A 210 3.91 18.17 -12.35
CA GLN A 210 5.03 18.27 -13.28
C GLN A 210 5.97 17.08 -13.10
N LEU A 211 5.76 16.01 -13.88
CA LEU A 211 6.53 14.76 -13.78
C LEU A 211 7.42 14.53 -15.00
N SER A 212 8.59 13.93 -14.76
CA SER A 212 9.43 13.35 -15.81
C SER A 212 8.76 12.13 -16.46
N ALA A 213 9.29 11.69 -17.61
CA ALA A 213 8.81 10.47 -18.26
C ALA A 213 9.00 9.21 -17.38
N SER A 214 10.09 9.13 -16.61
CA SER A 214 10.32 8.02 -15.67
C SER A 214 9.25 8.01 -14.57
N GLN A 215 9.00 9.15 -13.94
CA GLN A 215 8.05 9.29 -12.83
C GLN A 215 6.61 8.95 -13.25
N ARG A 216 6.20 9.30 -14.47
CA ARG A 216 4.87 8.89 -15.00
C ARG A 216 4.71 7.37 -15.13
N GLY A 217 5.83 6.64 -15.25
CA GLY A 217 5.86 5.19 -15.38
C GLY A 217 5.90 4.43 -14.05
N ILE A 218 5.97 5.10 -12.89
CA ILE A 218 6.07 4.45 -11.57
C ILE A 218 4.96 3.43 -11.35
N ALA A 219 3.71 3.76 -11.69
CA ALA A 219 2.57 2.86 -11.53
C ALA A 219 2.63 1.58 -12.39
N ASN A 220 3.58 1.47 -13.33
CA ASN A 220 3.81 0.29 -14.16
C ASN A 220 5.03 -0.54 -13.71
N ARG A 221 5.72 -0.11 -12.64
CA ARG A 221 6.98 -0.71 -12.17
C ARG A 221 6.94 -1.01 -10.67
N TRP A 222 5.82 -1.51 -10.17
CA TRP A 222 5.73 -1.97 -8.78
C TRP A 222 6.65 -3.16 -8.55
N THR A 223 7.41 -3.13 -7.46
CA THR A 223 8.29 -4.22 -7.04
C THR A 223 7.47 -5.34 -6.38
N GLN A 224 7.62 -6.57 -6.88
CA GLN A 224 6.99 -7.77 -6.34
C GLN A 224 7.81 -8.35 -5.17
N LEU A 225 7.25 -9.35 -4.49
CA LEU A 225 7.95 -10.03 -3.39
C LEU A 225 9.24 -10.73 -3.81
N ASP A 226 9.28 -11.25 -5.04
CA ASP A 226 10.45 -11.90 -5.67
C ASP A 226 11.49 -10.91 -6.23
N GLY A 227 11.22 -9.60 -6.14
CA GLY A 227 12.08 -8.53 -6.64
C GLY A 227 11.87 -8.15 -8.11
N SER A 228 11.03 -8.87 -8.86
CA SER A 228 10.63 -8.45 -10.20
C SER A 228 9.78 -7.17 -10.17
N THR A 229 9.64 -6.48 -11.30
CA THR A 229 8.77 -5.29 -11.40
C THR A 229 7.64 -5.50 -12.41
N GLY A 230 6.49 -4.86 -12.17
CA GLY A 230 5.36 -4.89 -13.10
C GLY A 230 4.21 -3.94 -12.76
N ALA A 231 3.16 -3.95 -13.59
CA ALA A 231 2.01 -3.06 -13.44
C ALA A 231 1.01 -3.48 -12.33
N TYR A 232 1.22 -4.64 -11.73
CA TYR A 232 0.40 -5.18 -10.65
C TYR A 232 1.21 -5.23 -9.36
N ALA A 233 0.57 -5.09 -8.21
CA ALA A 233 1.15 -5.44 -6.92
C ALA A 233 0.03 -5.90 -5.97
N SER A 234 0.31 -6.95 -5.20
CA SER A 234 -0.57 -7.38 -4.12
C SER A 234 -0.50 -6.39 -2.93
N ALA A 235 -1.45 -6.49 -2.00
CA ALA A 235 -1.43 -5.68 -0.77
C ALA A 235 -0.10 -5.83 -0.01
N ILE A 236 0.37 -7.07 0.15
CA ILE A 236 1.62 -7.36 0.85
C ILE A 236 2.85 -6.79 0.11
N ALA A 237 2.87 -6.85 -1.24
CA ALA A 237 3.96 -6.27 -2.02
C ALA A 237 3.97 -4.73 -1.94
N LEU A 238 2.80 -4.09 -1.96
CA LEU A 238 2.70 -2.63 -1.79
C LEU A 238 3.33 -2.17 -0.48
N ILE A 239 3.12 -2.93 0.61
CA ILE A 239 3.61 -2.57 1.93
C ILE A 239 5.09 -2.94 2.12
N GLN A 240 5.49 -4.15 1.74
CA GLN A 240 6.84 -4.64 2.02
C GLN A 240 7.90 -4.14 1.03
N ARG A 241 7.51 -3.74 -0.17
CA ARG A 241 8.44 -3.46 -1.28
C ARG A 241 8.26 -2.11 -1.97
N ASN A 242 7.16 -1.41 -1.71
CA ASN A 242 6.82 -0.16 -2.41
C ASN A 242 6.39 0.96 -1.46
N SER A 243 6.51 0.71 -0.16
CA SER A 243 6.22 1.66 0.90
C SER A 243 7.22 1.51 2.03
N ARG A 244 7.42 2.58 2.77
CA ARG A 244 8.21 2.64 3.99
C ARG A 244 7.32 2.85 5.20
N PHE A 245 7.74 2.26 6.31
CA PHE A 245 7.09 2.45 7.60
C PHE A 245 7.22 3.91 8.06
N VAL A 246 6.13 4.47 8.61
CA VAL A 246 6.07 5.82 9.19
C VAL A 246 5.97 5.73 10.71
N SER A 247 4.90 5.10 11.22
CA SER A 247 4.62 5.06 12.66
C SER A 247 3.59 3.98 13.01
N LYS A 248 3.54 3.59 14.29
CA LYS A 248 2.41 2.86 14.90
C LYS A 248 1.32 3.80 15.44
N ASP A 249 1.54 5.11 15.42
CA ASP A 249 0.55 6.12 15.77
C ASP A 249 -0.09 6.68 14.50
N VAL A 250 -1.40 6.48 14.35
CA VAL A 250 -2.19 6.98 13.22
C VAL A 250 -2.17 8.50 13.12
N ASN A 251 -1.95 9.23 14.23
CA ASN A 251 -1.87 10.68 14.21
C ASN A 251 -0.62 11.22 13.50
N GLN A 252 0.36 10.35 13.20
CA GLN A 252 1.54 10.69 12.39
C GLN A 252 1.30 10.50 10.88
N ALA A 253 0.10 10.04 10.48
CA ALA A 253 -0.24 9.84 9.08
C ALA A 253 -0.44 11.17 8.35
N LEU A 254 0.17 11.30 7.17
CA LEU A 254 -0.14 12.37 6.23
C LEU A 254 -1.21 11.91 5.23
N PRO A 255 -2.02 12.82 4.67
CA PRO A 255 -3.04 12.44 3.69
C PRO A 255 -2.44 11.65 2.53
N GLY A 256 -3.05 10.51 2.21
CA GLY A 256 -2.57 9.53 1.23
C GLY A 256 -1.65 8.43 1.79
N ASP A 257 -1.24 8.50 3.06
CA ASP A 257 -0.55 7.39 3.71
C ASP A 257 -1.51 6.18 3.89
N LEU A 258 -0.93 4.99 3.99
CA LEU A 258 -1.63 3.71 4.03
C LEU A 258 -1.61 3.16 5.45
N LEU A 259 -2.77 2.72 5.95
CA LEU A 259 -2.87 1.97 7.20
C LEU A 259 -2.88 0.49 6.84
N PHE A 260 -1.95 -0.28 7.38
CA PHE A 260 -1.85 -1.71 7.09
C PHE A 260 -2.28 -2.58 8.26
N PHE A 261 -3.09 -3.58 7.95
CA PHE A 261 -3.60 -4.56 8.89
C PHE A 261 -3.26 -5.99 8.43
N ASP A 262 -2.61 -6.73 9.32
CA ASP A 262 -2.36 -8.15 9.16
C ASP A 262 -3.61 -8.95 9.57
N GLN A 263 -4.20 -9.65 8.62
CA GLN A 263 -5.35 -10.55 8.83
C GLN A 263 -5.00 -12.00 8.43
N GLY A 264 -3.73 -12.38 8.53
CA GLY A 264 -3.24 -13.69 8.12
C GLY A 264 -3.14 -13.78 6.60
N ASP A 265 -3.92 -14.64 5.97
CA ASP A 265 -3.85 -14.82 4.51
C ASP A 265 -4.48 -13.63 3.74
N ASP A 266 -5.36 -12.86 4.38
CA ASP A 266 -6.14 -11.78 3.76
C ASP A 266 -5.66 -10.38 4.19
N GLN A 267 -4.39 -10.09 3.91
CA GLN A 267 -3.75 -8.78 4.21
C GLN A 267 -4.61 -7.59 3.74
N HIS A 268 -4.84 -6.61 4.62
CA HIS A 268 -5.74 -5.50 4.34
C HIS A 268 -5.05 -4.14 4.50
N LEU A 269 -5.31 -3.24 3.56
CA LEU A 269 -4.83 -1.87 3.65
C LEU A 269 -5.97 -0.88 3.48
N MET A 270 -5.84 0.25 4.16
CA MET A 270 -6.77 1.37 4.09
C MET A 270 -5.99 2.65 3.79
N ILE A 271 -6.68 3.69 3.32
CA ILE A 271 -6.07 4.96 2.90
C ILE A 271 -6.52 6.05 3.88
N TRP A 272 -5.57 6.83 4.41
CA TRP A 272 -5.86 8.00 5.21
C TRP A 272 -6.19 9.21 4.32
N LEU A 273 -7.39 9.78 4.46
CA LEU A 273 -7.85 10.94 3.68
C LEU A 273 -7.98 12.20 4.54
N ASP A 274 -7.16 12.33 5.59
CA ASP A 274 -7.16 13.44 6.57
C ASP A 274 -8.36 13.45 7.53
N ARG A 275 -9.58 13.30 7.00
CA ARG A 275 -10.82 13.36 7.79
C ARG A 275 -11.41 11.99 8.10
N TYR A 276 -11.13 11.01 7.25
CA TYR A 276 -11.63 9.65 7.39
C TYR A 276 -10.69 8.69 6.67
N ILE A 277 -10.91 7.40 6.92
CA ILE A 277 -10.21 6.30 6.28
C ILE A 277 -11.10 5.74 5.17
N ALA A 278 -10.59 5.63 3.96
CA ALA A 278 -11.25 4.95 2.86
C ALA A 278 -10.65 3.56 2.64
N TYR A 279 -11.49 2.57 2.35
CA TYR A 279 -11.04 1.22 2.04
C TYR A 279 -12.04 0.47 1.16
N HIS A 280 -11.63 -0.69 0.67
CA HIS A 280 -12.47 -1.60 -0.09
C HIS A 280 -12.47 -2.97 0.57
N THR A 281 -13.63 -3.59 0.75
CA THR A 281 -13.81 -4.86 1.50
C THR A 281 -13.22 -6.09 0.81
N GLY A 282 -12.88 -5.98 -0.48
CA GLY A 282 -12.42 -7.09 -1.32
C GLY A 282 -13.56 -7.87 -1.99
N THR A 283 -14.80 -7.47 -1.71
CA THR A 283 -16.02 -8.12 -2.22
C THR A 283 -16.92 -7.10 -2.89
N VAL A 284 -17.58 -7.52 -3.97
CA VAL A 284 -18.56 -6.71 -4.71
C VAL A 284 -19.80 -7.53 -4.94
N THR A 285 -20.96 -6.91 -4.75
CA THR A 285 -22.27 -7.49 -5.08
C THR A 285 -23.03 -6.54 -6.01
N PRO A 286 -24.15 -6.97 -6.63
CA PRO A 286 -24.94 -6.08 -7.49
C PRO A 286 -25.41 -4.78 -6.81
N THR A 287 -25.55 -4.79 -5.48
CA THR A 287 -26.04 -3.65 -4.68
C THR A 287 -24.97 -3.04 -3.78
N ASP A 288 -23.75 -3.59 -3.76
CA ASP A 288 -22.67 -3.15 -2.88
C ASP A 288 -21.35 -3.10 -3.64
N THR A 289 -20.79 -1.90 -3.71
CA THR A 289 -19.54 -1.64 -4.42
C THR A 289 -18.30 -2.08 -3.65
N GLY A 290 -18.45 -2.48 -2.38
CA GLY A 290 -17.33 -2.83 -1.51
C GLY A 290 -16.56 -1.63 -0.95
N LEU A 291 -16.79 -0.41 -1.45
CA LEU A 291 -16.18 0.81 -0.92
C LEU A 291 -16.77 1.18 0.45
N ARG A 292 -15.91 1.63 1.36
CA ARG A 292 -16.27 2.07 2.72
C ARG A 292 -15.47 3.29 3.14
N ALA A 293 -16.10 4.14 3.96
CA ALA A 293 -15.47 5.25 4.65
C ALA A 293 -15.75 5.12 6.15
N VAL A 294 -14.75 5.39 6.99
CA VAL A 294 -14.90 5.35 8.44
C VAL A 294 -14.04 6.43 9.10
N ALA A 295 -14.56 7.14 10.10
CA ALA A 295 -13.73 8.02 10.91
C ALA A 295 -12.82 7.18 11.83
N VAL A 296 -11.60 7.66 12.12
CA VAL A 296 -10.69 6.96 13.06
C VAL A 296 -11.36 6.79 14.42
N SER A 297 -12.10 7.80 14.90
CA SER A 297 -12.84 7.74 16.16
C SER A 297 -13.85 6.59 16.21
N ASP A 298 -14.51 6.30 15.09
CA ASP A 298 -15.50 5.23 15.01
C ASP A 298 -14.80 3.87 14.92
N LEU A 299 -13.73 3.79 14.14
CA LEU A 299 -12.89 2.60 14.01
C LEU A 299 -12.33 2.15 15.37
N MET A 300 -11.90 3.11 16.19
CA MET A 300 -11.43 2.87 17.56
C MET A 300 -12.52 2.35 18.51
N GLN A 301 -13.80 2.51 18.17
CA GLN A 301 -14.94 2.05 18.96
C GLN A 301 -15.52 0.73 18.44
N TRP A 302 -14.97 0.15 17.38
CA TRP A 302 -15.44 -1.13 16.85
C TRP A 302 -15.24 -2.25 17.87
N LYS A 303 -16.21 -3.16 17.94
CA LYS A 303 -16.13 -4.35 18.79
C LYS A 303 -15.02 -5.31 18.36
N ASP A 304 -14.76 -5.38 17.06
CA ASP A 304 -13.65 -6.16 16.52
C ASP A 304 -12.36 -5.35 16.66
N SER A 305 -11.64 -5.59 17.76
CA SER A 305 -10.42 -4.83 18.11
C SER A 305 -9.29 -5.02 17.12
N ARG A 306 -9.33 -6.05 16.26
CA ARG A 306 -8.31 -6.30 15.23
C ARG A 306 -8.16 -5.12 14.26
N TRP A 307 -9.21 -4.31 14.10
CA TRP A 307 -9.23 -3.17 13.18
C TRP A 307 -8.88 -1.83 13.83
N GLN A 308 -8.62 -1.79 15.14
CA GLN A 308 -8.31 -0.55 15.82
C GLN A 308 -6.83 -0.15 15.57
N PRO A 309 -6.53 1.01 14.96
CA PRO A 309 -5.16 1.41 14.62
C PRO A 309 -4.42 2.01 15.82
N LEU A 310 -4.18 1.18 16.84
CA LEU A 310 -3.53 1.57 18.08
C LEU A 310 -2.21 0.84 18.31
N ASP A 311 -1.31 1.49 19.03
CA ASP A 311 -0.05 0.88 19.45
C ASP A 311 -0.32 -0.30 20.38
N GLY A 312 0.31 -1.44 20.11
CA GLY A 312 0.06 -2.72 20.78
C GLY A 312 -1.00 -3.63 20.15
N ASN A 313 -1.78 -3.18 19.15
CA ASN A 313 -2.62 -4.09 18.37
C ASN A 313 -1.74 -4.92 17.40
N PRO A 314 -1.63 -6.25 17.56
CA PRO A 314 -0.77 -7.06 16.69
C PRO A 314 -1.26 -7.10 15.24
N ASN A 315 -2.56 -6.89 15.00
CA ASN A 315 -3.11 -6.81 13.66
C ASN A 315 -2.82 -5.47 13.01
N PHE A 316 -2.56 -4.39 13.74
CA PHE A 316 -2.20 -3.11 13.14
C PHE A 316 -0.69 -3.03 12.92
N VAL A 317 -0.26 -3.24 11.68
CA VAL A 317 1.16 -3.23 11.33
C VAL A 317 1.71 -1.80 11.35
N GLY A 318 0.90 -0.81 11.00
CA GLY A 318 1.24 0.60 11.15
C GLY A 318 0.80 1.46 9.97
N VAL A 319 1.27 2.69 9.99
CA VAL A 319 1.16 3.67 8.91
C VAL A 319 2.37 3.52 7.98
N PHE A 320 2.09 3.48 6.69
CA PHE A 320 3.08 3.33 5.62
C PHE A 320 2.93 4.44 4.59
N ARG A 321 4.04 4.78 3.94
CA ARG A 321 4.11 5.83 2.93
C ARG A 321 4.75 5.28 1.68
N LEU A 322 4.13 5.52 0.53
CA LEU A 322 4.68 5.11 -0.76
C LEU A 322 6.11 5.62 -0.95
N ASP A 323 7.02 4.76 -1.40
CA ASP A 323 8.46 5.02 -1.36
C ASP A 323 8.89 6.23 -2.18
N PHE A 324 8.26 6.42 -3.33
CA PHE A 324 8.54 7.53 -4.23
C PHE A 324 8.10 8.90 -3.68
N LEU A 325 7.31 8.97 -2.59
CA LEU A 325 6.96 10.23 -1.96
C LEU A 325 8.10 10.70 -1.07
N THR A 326 8.49 11.97 -1.16
CA THR A 326 9.35 12.60 -0.17
C THR A 326 8.54 13.14 1.02
N PRO A 327 9.13 13.20 2.23
CA PRO A 327 8.49 13.75 3.42
C PRO A 327 7.99 15.18 3.26
#